data_AF-W6L0J5-F1
#
_entry.id   AF-W6L0J5-F1
#
_cell.length_a   1.000
_cell.length_b   1.000
_cell.length_c   1.000
_cell.angle_alpha   90.00
_cell.angle_beta   90.00
_cell.angle_gamma   90.00
#
_symmetry.space_group_name_H-M   'P 1'
#
loop_
_entity.id
_entity.type
_entity.pdbx_description
1 polymer ?
#
loop_
_entity_poly.entity_id
_entity_poly.type
_entity_poly.pdbx_seq_one_letter_code
_entity_poly.pdbx_strand_id
1 'polypeptide(L)'
;MNGGVLNAEQRSSIRPAVKFLSDYYTTDHEPLQYLLHEWQVLNRKIQEKILRLQPKMPRTPSAQEFQGGTSFNASGHHEHRHRHIHQQELCCNSASECASKAPYQYQPMRNTLQETGASHDSSCAPPTPSSDSCSSTCSAHERHTRYTNISTAYRQVSEPYGRHHEIERQRKFLDEYKRLAKPFLPSSASMDILSKPTRLMLGDCARDVYQSIASDWKEANPIVMSTAEDLIVIYFCLKSLTRRQSLLLLKYMNGALKRCAAISQYGLAKVPEGWNILTDDGYLMYTLRPDWVKAQRFLPPSVVPLPAS
;
A
#
# COMPACT_ATOMS: atom_id res chain seq x y z
N MET A 1 14.74 -45.08 40.34
CA MET A 1 14.74 -44.79 38.89
C MET A 1 13.32 -44.97 38.37
N ASN A 2 12.52 -43.91 38.34
CA ASN A 2 11.16 -43.93 37.77
C ASN A 2 11.06 -42.76 36.79
N GLY A 3 11.05 -43.08 35.49
CA GLY A 3 10.82 -42.12 34.41
C GLY A 3 9.33 -41.98 34.16
N GLY A 4 8.77 -40.81 34.46
CA GLY A 4 7.40 -40.43 34.12
C GLY A 4 7.36 -39.78 32.74
N VAL A 5 6.67 -40.43 31.80
CA VAL A 5 6.41 -39.96 30.44
C VAL A 5 5.30 -38.90 30.49
N LEU A 6 5.61 -37.66 30.08
CA LEU A 6 4.63 -36.59 29.86
C LEU A 6 4.13 -36.68 28.41
N ASN A 7 2.90 -37.17 28.23
CA ASN A 7 2.18 -37.05 26.95
C ASN A 7 1.41 -35.74 26.92
N ALA A 8 1.89 -34.83 26.08
CA ALA A 8 1.20 -33.61 25.68
C ALA A 8 0.46 -33.87 24.37
N GLU A 9 -0.88 -33.93 24.41
CA GLU A 9 -1.68 -33.69 23.22
C GLU A 9 -3.09 -33.23 23.62
N GLN A 10 -3.21 -31.97 24.02
CA GLN A 10 -4.50 -31.31 24.23
C GLN A 10 -4.82 -30.48 22.98
N ARG A 11 -5.32 -31.16 21.94
CA ARG A 11 -5.92 -30.51 20.77
C ARG A 11 -7.28 -29.94 21.17
N SER A 12 -7.33 -28.64 21.45
CA SER A 12 -8.58 -27.91 21.63
C SER A 12 -9.33 -27.85 20.29
N SER A 13 -10.37 -28.67 20.19
CA SER A 13 -11.37 -28.63 19.12
C SER A 13 -12.17 -27.33 19.23
N ILE A 14 -11.82 -26.34 18.41
CA ILE A 14 -12.60 -25.11 18.21
C ILE A 14 -13.90 -25.52 17.51
N ARG A 15 -14.94 -25.80 18.30
CA ARG A 15 -16.32 -25.90 17.80
C ARG A 15 -16.90 -24.48 17.68
N PRO A 16 -17.70 -24.17 16.64
CA PRO A 16 -18.38 -22.89 16.55
C PRO A 16 -19.48 -22.83 17.62
N ALA A 17 -19.17 -22.18 18.74
CA ALA A 17 -20.08 -21.92 19.84
C ALA A 17 -21.05 -20.79 19.47
N VAL A 18 -22.12 -21.12 18.74
CA VAL A 18 -23.26 -20.20 18.48
C VAL A 18 -24.42 -20.48 19.45
N LYS A 19 -24.15 -21.03 20.65
CA LYS A 19 -25.20 -21.37 21.63
C LYS A 19 -24.99 -20.85 23.06
N PHE A 20 -24.03 -19.97 23.32
CA PHE A 20 -23.65 -19.61 24.70
C PHE A 20 -24.13 -18.25 25.23
N LEU A 21 -25.00 -17.52 24.51
CA LEU A 21 -25.53 -16.24 25.02
C LEU A 21 -26.71 -16.40 26.02
N SER A 22 -27.15 -17.62 26.32
CA SER A 22 -28.28 -17.90 27.23
C SER A 22 -27.86 -17.98 28.70
N ASP A 23 -26.69 -18.58 29.00
CA ASP A 23 -26.49 -19.17 30.33
C ASP A 23 -25.63 -18.32 31.28
N TYR A 24 -25.14 -17.16 30.84
CA TYR A 24 -24.35 -16.22 31.67
C TYR A 24 -25.15 -15.02 32.22
N TYR A 25 -26.47 -14.99 32.02
CA TYR A 25 -27.36 -13.95 32.56
C TYR A 25 -28.38 -14.49 33.59
N THR A 26 -28.14 -15.69 34.12
CA THR A 26 -29.18 -16.51 34.78
C THR A 26 -29.34 -16.30 36.28
N THR A 27 -28.85 -15.21 36.84
CA THR A 27 -29.22 -14.84 38.22
C THR A 27 -29.46 -13.34 38.29
N ASP A 28 -30.76 -12.99 38.24
CA ASP A 28 -31.38 -11.69 38.58
C ASP A 28 -31.56 -10.61 37.50
N HIS A 29 -31.25 -10.85 36.22
CA HIS A 29 -31.58 -9.90 35.14
C HIS A 29 -32.40 -10.50 33.97
N GLU A 30 -33.57 -11.06 34.31
CA GLU A 30 -34.70 -11.36 33.41
C GLU A 30 -34.93 -10.33 32.25
N PRO A 31 -34.90 -9.00 32.47
CA PRO A 31 -35.19 -8.04 31.38
C PRO A 31 -34.08 -7.89 30.32
N LEU A 32 -32.89 -8.48 30.52
CA LEU A 32 -31.81 -8.46 29.52
C LEU A 32 -31.94 -9.59 28.52
N GLN A 33 -32.29 -10.80 28.98
CA GLN A 33 -32.51 -11.95 28.11
C GLN A 33 -33.69 -11.73 27.17
N TYR A 34 -34.79 -11.16 27.67
CA TYR A 34 -35.96 -10.81 26.85
C TYR A 34 -35.61 -9.84 25.72
N LEU A 35 -34.83 -8.80 26.00
CA LEU A 35 -34.49 -7.78 25.01
C LEU A 35 -33.37 -8.20 24.05
N LEU A 36 -32.45 -9.06 24.49
CA LEU A 36 -31.50 -9.71 23.58
C LEU A 36 -32.24 -10.64 22.61
N HIS A 37 -33.21 -11.40 23.11
CA HIS A 37 -34.07 -12.26 22.29
C HIS A 37 -34.91 -11.45 21.31
N GLU A 38 -35.58 -10.36 21.75
CA GLU A 38 -36.32 -9.48 20.84
C GLU A 38 -35.43 -8.84 19.77
N TRP A 39 -34.23 -8.39 20.14
CA TRP A 39 -33.29 -7.83 19.18
C TRP A 39 -32.86 -8.89 18.15
N GLN A 40 -32.57 -10.12 18.58
CA GLN A 40 -32.22 -11.21 17.66
C GLN A 40 -33.37 -11.56 16.71
N VAL A 41 -34.61 -11.58 17.20
CA VAL A 41 -35.82 -11.81 16.38
C VAL A 41 -35.99 -10.68 15.36
N LEU A 42 -35.82 -9.42 15.78
CA LEU A 42 -35.92 -8.27 14.88
C LEU A 42 -34.83 -8.31 13.80
N ASN A 43 -33.60 -8.61 14.19
CA ASN A 43 -32.47 -8.66 13.27
C ASN A 43 -32.67 -9.78 12.23
N ARG A 44 -33.20 -10.94 12.63
CA ARG A 44 -33.59 -12.02 11.70
C ARG A 44 -34.66 -11.55 10.71
N LYS A 45 -35.72 -10.87 11.16
CA LYS A 45 -36.76 -10.32 10.28
C LYS A 45 -36.21 -9.29 9.29
N ILE A 46 -35.24 -8.47 9.70
CA ILE A 46 -34.58 -7.50 8.81
C ILE A 46 -33.80 -8.24 7.72
N GLN A 47 -33.03 -9.27 8.08
CA GLN A 47 -32.29 -10.08 7.09
C GLN A 47 -33.23 -10.80 6.11
N GLU A 48 -34.35 -11.35 6.57
CA GLU A 48 -35.37 -11.93 5.70
C GLU A 48 -35.98 -10.88 4.74
N LYS A 49 -36.26 -9.67 5.22
CA LYS A 49 -36.73 -8.57 4.36
C LYS A 49 -35.69 -8.19 3.32
N ILE A 50 -34.41 -8.09 3.69
CA ILE A 50 -33.32 -7.79 2.77
C ILE A 50 -33.24 -8.87 1.68
N LEU A 51 -33.32 -10.15 2.05
CA LEU A 51 -33.32 -11.26 1.08
C LEU A 51 -34.53 -11.21 0.13
N ARG A 52 -35.70 -10.81 0.60
CA ARG A 52 -36.89 -10.63 -0.25
C ARG A 52 -36.82 -9.41 -1.16
N LEU A 53 -36.09 -8.37 -0.75
CA LEU A 53 -35.93 -7.13 -1.50
C LEU A 53 -34.77 -7.18 -2.51
N GLN A 54 -33.93 -8.22 -2.48
CA GLN A 54 -32.98 -8.45 -3.56
C GLN A 54 -33.79 -8.62 -4.86
N PRO A 55 -33.68 -7.69 -5.83
CA PRO A 55 -34.40 -7.82 -7.08
C PRO A 55 -33.95 -9.13 -7.71
N LYS A 56 -34.92 -10.03 -7.92
CA LYS A 56 -34.70 -11.30 -8.61
C LYS A 56 -34.13 -10.91 -9.97
N MET A 57 -32.80 -11.00 -10.13
CA MET A 57 -32.15 -10.54 -11.35
C MET A 57 -32.88 -11.20 -12.51
N PRO A 58 -33.36 -10.40 -13.49
CA PRO A 58 -34.00 -10.97 -14.67
C PRO A 58 -33.00 -11.96 -15.24
N ARG A 59 -33.40 -13.24 -15.32
CA ARG A 59 -32.61 -14.27 -15.99
C ARG A 59 -32.29 -13.70 -17.36
N THR A 60 -31.02 -13.43 -17.60
CA THR A 60 -30.52 -13.09 -18.91
C THR A 60 -31.00 -14.21 -19.85
N PRO A 61 -31.83 -13.90 -20.86
CA PRO A 61 -32.20 -14.91 -21.84
C PRO A 61 -30.90 -15.38 -22.50
N SER A 62 -30.67 -16.69 -22.44
CA SER A 62 -29.57 -17.34 -23.14
C SER A 62 -29.65 -16.99 -24.62
N ALA A 63 -28.51 -16.60 -25.19
CA ALA A 63 -28.35 -16.07 -26.54
C ALA A 63 -28.60 -17.12 -27.65
N GLN A 64 -29.80 -17.69 -27.75
CA GLN A 64 -30.12 -18.67 -28.79
C GLN A 64 -31.39 -18.44 -29.61
N GLU A 65 -32.10 -17.34 -29.42
CA GLU A 65 -33.22 -16.98 -30.31
C GLU A 65 -33.15 -15.50 -30.65
N PHE A 66 -32.60 -15.16 -31.81
CA PHE A 66 -33.03 -14.03 -32.63
C PHE A 66 -32.45 -14.16 -34.05
N GLN A 67 -33.15 -14.91 -34.90
CA GLN A 67 -33.21 -14.64 -36.34
C GLN A 67 -34.61 -14.11 -36.65
N GLY A 68 -34.67 -12.98 -37.37
CA GLY A 68 -35.88 -12.25 -37.74
C GLY A 68 -36.12 -11.07 -36.78
N GLY A 69 -35.89 -9.80 -37.12
CA GLY A 69 -36.01 -9.14 -38.41
C GLY A 69 -37.27 -8.29 -38.38
N THR A 70 -37.14 -6.99 -38.09
CA THR A 70 -37.85 -5.88 -38.75
C THR A 70 -37.41 -4.54 -38.17
N SER A 71 -36.98 -3.67 -39.09
CA SER A 71 -36.82 -2.22 -39.02
C SER A 71 -38.01 -1.53 -38.34
N PHE A 72 -37.79 -0.52 -37.50
CA PHE A 72 -38.62 0.70 -37.48
C PHE A 72 -37.97 1.86 -36.70
N ASN A 73 -37.77 2.96 -37.43
CA ASN A 73 -37.76 4.38 -37.11
C ASN A 73 -37.01 4.98 -35.91
N ALA A 74 -36.03 5.80 -36.29
CA ALA A 74 -35.38 6.85 -35.52
C ALA A 74 -36.29 8.08 -35.34
N SER A 75 -36.36 8.61 -34.12
CA SER A 75 -36.36 10.04 -33.78
C SER A 75 -36.64 10.20 -32.28
N GLY A 76 -35.75 10.87 -31.55
CA GLY A 76 -35.96 11.10 -30.12
C GLY A 76 -34.83 11.84 -29.43
N HIS A 77 -34.80 13.16 -29.64
CA HIS A 77 -34.33 14.22 -28.75
C HIS A 77 -33.18 13.93 -27.76
N HIS A 78 -32.03 14.53 -28.08
CA HIS A 78 -30.91 14.73 -27.17
C HIS A 78 -31.25 15.87 -26.19
N GLU A 79 -31.58 15.54 -24.93
CA GLU A 79 -31.74 16.52 -23.85
C GLU A 79 -30.42 16.65 -23.08
N HIS A 80 -29.72 17.77 -23.30
CA HIS A 80 -28.43 18.09 -22.72
C HIS A 80 -28.61 18.68 -21.32
N ARG A 81 -28.52 17.84 -20.28
CA ARG A 81 -28.68 18.28 -18.88
C ARG A 81 -27.33 18.66 -18.28
N HIS A 82 -26.96 19.93 -18.39
CA HIS A 82 -25.89 20.56 -17.61
C HIS A 82 -26.22 20.45 -16.11
N ARG A 83 -25.39 19.72 -15.35
CA ARG A 83 -25.38 19.79 -13.88
C ARG A 83 -24.30 20.77 -13.43
N HIS A 84 -24.74 21.88 -12.89
CA HIS A 84 -23.94 22.77 -12.04
C HIS A 84 -23.39 21.98 -10.84
N ILE A 85 -22.06 21.89 -10.73
CA ILE A 85 -21.37 21.50 -9.50
C ILE A 85 -20.91 22.80 -8.85
N HIS A 86 -21.54 23.16 -7.75
CA HIS A 86 -21.14 24.26 -6.89
C HIS A 86 -20.03 23.71 -5.96
N GLN A 87 -18.77 23.96 -6.32
CA GLN A 87 -17.64 23.80 -5.40
C GLN A 87 -17.70 24.96 -4.40
N GLN A 88 -18.04 24.64 -3.15
CA GLN A 88 -17.75 25.51 -2.02
C GLN A 88 -16.32 25.20 -1.57
N GLU A 89 -15.41 26.06 -1.98
CA GLU A 89 -14.12 26.24 -1.31
C GLU A 89 -14.41 26.82 0.09
N LEU A 90 -14.04 26.08 1.12
CA LEU A 90 -13.85 26.64 2.45
C LEU A 90 -12.40 26.45 2.84
N CYS A 91 -11.75 27.60 2.98
CA CYS A 91 -10.42 27.84 3.46
C CYS A 91 -10.16 27.17 4.82
N CYS A 92 -9.01 26.53 4.95
CA CYS A 92 -8.31 26.40 6.22
C CYS A 92 -6.85 26.79 6.01
N ASN A 93 -6.57 28.07 6.27
CA ASN A 93 -5.24 28.56 6.57
C ASN A 93 -4.74 27.86 7.84
N SER A 94 -3.57 27.26 7.79
CA SER A 94 -2.79 26.94 8.99
C SER A 94 -1.32 27.04 8.62
N ALA A 95 -0.77 28.23 8.86
CA ALA A 95 0.65 28.48 8.90
C ALA A 95 1.28 27.56 9.96
N SER A 96 2.26 26.77 9.57
CA SER A 96 3.26 26.25 10.51
C SER A 96 4.64 26.45 9.91
N GLU A 97 5.26 27.47 10.45
CA GLU A 97 6.64 27.89 10.33
C GLU A 97 7.50 26.90 11.12
N CYS A 98 8.37 26.15 10.46
CA CYS A 98 9.40 25.35 11.13
C CYS A 98 10.66 25.24 10.27
N ALA A 99 11.60 26.13 10.58
CA ALA A 99 13.03 25.88 10.68
C ALA A 99 13.70 25.08 9.56
N SER A 100 14.15 25.83 8.55
CA SER A 100 15.23 25.50 7.64
C SER A 100 16.50 25.08 8.39
N LYS A 101 16.82 23.78 8.37
CA LYS A 101 18.17 23.27 8.68
C LYS A 101 18.99 23.21 7.38
N ALA A 102 20.21 23.72 7.49
CA ALA A 102 21.15 24.03 6.42
C ALA A 102 21.44 22.85 5.45
N PRO A 103 21.69 23.13 4.17
CA PRO A 103 22.20 22.12 3.24
C PRO A 103 23.68 21.87 3.49
N TYR A 104 24.07 20.59 3.51
CA TYR A 104 25.46 20.16 3.47
C TYR A 104 26.11 20.65 2.17
N GLN A 105 27.02 21.62 2.31
CA GLN A 105 27.83 22.16 1.23
C GLN A 105 28.95 21.17 0.91
N TYR A 106 28.77 20.37 -0.15
CA TYR A 106 29.83 19.53 -0.71
C TYR A 106 30.86 20.43 -1.39
N GLN A 107 32.07 20.52 -0.83
CA GLN A 107 33.19 21.16 -1.50
C GLN A 107 33.86 20.17 -2.46
N PRO A 108 33.96 20.46 -3.78
CA PRO A 108 34.78 19.66 -4.67
C PRO A 108 36.26 19.98 -4.42
N MET A 109 37.08 18.95 -4.27
CA MET A 109 38.53 19.09 -4.26
C MET A 109 39.00 19.66 -5.60
N ARG A 110 39.56 20.86 -5.56
CA ARG A 110 40.33 21.46 -6.65
C ARG A 110 41.69 20.75 -6.73
N ASN A 111 41.90 19.95 -7.76
CA ASN A 111 43.24 19.56 -8.16
C ASN A 111 43.83 20.65 -9.06
N THR A 112 44.66 21.48 -8.45
CA THR A 112 45.54 22.44 -9.12
C THR A 112 46.66 21.67 -9.80
N LEU A 113 46.59 21.48 -11.11
CA LEU A 113 47.77 21.19 -11.92
C LEU A 113 48.16 22.49 -12.62
N GLN A 114 49.29 23.05 -12.19
CA GLN A 114 50.04 24.06 -12.92
C GLN A 114 50.59 23.41 -14.20
N GLU A 115 50.18 23.90 -15.36
CA GLU A 115 51.01 23.80 -16.56
C GLU A 115 51.25 25.21 -17.10
N THR A 116 52.53 25.50 -17.15
CA THR A 116 53.19 26.68 -17.68
C THR A 116 53.13 26.71 -19.20
N GLY A 117 52.71 27.85 -19.75
CA GLY A 117 53.32 28.51 -20.92
C GLY A 117 53.31 27.79 -22.27
N ALA A 118 52.61 28.37 -23.24
CA ALA A 118 53.23 28.91 -24.47
C ALA A 118 52.16 29.54 -25.37
N SER A 119 52.35 30.82 -25.64
CA SER A 119 51.76 31.59 -26.72
C SER A 119 52.11 31.00 -28.08
N HIS A 120 51.16 30.93 -29.02
CA HIS A 120 51.45 31.12 -30.45
C HIS A 120 50.16 31.47 -31.21
N ASP A 121 50.19 32.65 -31.83
CA ASP A 121 49.25 33.10 -32.86
C ASP A 121 49.22 32.13 -34.07
N SER A 122 48.03 31.80 -34.58
CA SER A 122 47.88 31.49 -36.00
C SER A 122 46.43 31.47 -36.49
N SER A 123 46.08 32.55 -37.20
CA SER A 123 45.36 32.64 -38.48
C SER A 123 44.28 31.60 -38.86
N CYS A 124 43.09 32.14 -39.14
CA CYS A 124 41.97 31.51 -39.83
C CYS A 124 42.29 31.01 -41.25
N ALA A 125 41.82 29.82 -41.60
CA ALA A 125 41.58 29.37 -42.98
C ALA A 125 40.30 28.51 -43.06
N PRO A 126 39.56 28.53 -44.19
CA PRO A 126 38.24 27.89 -44.33
C PRO A 126 38.30 26.38 -44.59
N PRO A 127 37.21 25.63 -44.35
CA PRO A 127 37.18 24.18 -44.49
C PRO A 127 37.05 23.75 -45.96
N THR A 128 37.89 22.80 -46.38
CA THR A 128 37.71 22.00 -47.59
C THR A 128 37.05 20.66 -47.23
N PRO A 129 36.14 20.13 -48.07
CA PRO A 129 35.58 18.79 -47.88
C PRO A 129 36.54 17.78 -48.49
N SER A 130 36.98 16.78 -47.72
CA SER A 130 37.71 15.65 -48.28
C SER A 130 37.23 14.32 -47.71
N SER A 131 36.61 13.56 -48.61
CA SER A 131 36.61 12.12 -48.76
C SER A 131 36.83 11.27 -47.51
N ASP A 132 35.73 10.67 -47.06
CA ASP A 132 35.76 9.39 -46.38
C ASP A 132 36.54 8.37 -47.22
N SER A 133 37.78 8.08 -46.80
CA SER A 133 38.57 6.98 -47.32
C SER A 133 38.79 5.96 -46.22
N CYS A 134 37.99 4.90 -46.30
CA CYS A 134 38.14 3.66 -45.57
C CYS A 134 39.55 3.08 -45.78
N SER A 135 40.50 3.39 -44.89
CA SER A 135 41.86 2.82 -44.91
C SER A 135 42.22 2.12 -43.59
N SER A 136 41.29 1.33 -43.05
CA SER A 136 41.56 0.51 -41.86
C SER A 136 42.45 -0.70 -42.16
N THR A 137 42.50 -1.17 -43.41
CA THR A 137 43.21 -2.41 -43.78
C THR A 137 44.69 -2.22 -44.16
N CYS A 138 45.12 -1.03 -44.58
CA CYS A 138 46.51 -0.78 -44.97
C CYS A 138 47.49 -0.72 -43.77
N SER A 139 47.05 -0.22 -42.61
CA SER A 139 47.94 -0.01 -41.46
C SER A 139 48.39 -1.31 -40.77
N ALA A 140 47.60 -2.39 -40.90
CA ALA A 140 47.94 -3.69 -40.34
C ALA A 140 48.95 -4.44 -41.21
N HIS A 141 48.83 -4.35 -42.55
CA HIS A 141 49.76 -4.94 -43.50
C HIS A 141 51.15 -4.27 -43.42
N GLU A 142 51.20 -2.94 -43.32
CA GLU A 142 52.45 -2.19 -43.11
C GLU A 142 53.14 -2.51 -41.77
N ARG A 143 52.41 -2.95 -40.74
CA ARG A 143 53.03 -3.38 -39.47
C ARG A 143 53.78 -4.70 -39.63
N HIS A 144 53.27 -5.58 -40.48
CA HIS A 144 53.84 -6.91 -40.65
C HIS A 144 55.10 -6.91 -41.53
N THR A 145 55.22 -5.96 -42.47
CA THR A 145 56.39 -5.81 -43.37
C THR A 145 57.47 -4.87 -42.81
N ARG A 146 57.26 -4.24 -41.65
CA ARG A 146 58.26 -3.35 -41.03
C ARG A 146 59.48 -4.07 -40.45
N TYR A 147 59.35 -5.34 -40.11
CA TYR A 147 60.46 -6.11 -39.54
C TYR A 147 61.36 -6.76 -40.60
N THR A 148 60.99 -6.71 -41.88
CA THR A 148 61.84 -7.21 -42.97
C THR A 148 62.85 -6.17 -43.46
N ASN A 149 62.68 -4.89 -43.11
CA ASN A 149 63.60 -3.82 -43.49
C ASN A 149 64.02 -2.99 -42.26
N ILE A 150 65.28 -3.14 -41.83
CA ILE A 150 65.85 -2.49 -40.63
C ILE A 150 65.74 -0.96 -40.71
N SER A 151 65.81 -0.39 -41.92
CA SER A 151 65.75 1.07 -42.12
C SER A 151 64.36 1.67 -41.93
N THR A 152 63.29 0.85 -41.99
CA THR A 152 61.90 1.30 -41.79
C THR A 152 61.32 0.82 -40.47
N ALA A 153 62.01 -0.07 -39.74
CA ALA A 153 61.56 -0.63 -38.47
C ALA A 153 61.28 0.43 -37.38
N TYR A 154 61.99 1.57 -37.43
CA TYR A 154 61.84 2.67 -36.47
C TYR A 154 61.14 3.90 -37.05
N ARG A 155 60.55 3.81 -38.24
CA ARG A 155 59.77 4.92 -38.81
C ARG A 155 58.58 5.17 -37.87
N GLN A 156 58.54 6.36 -37.25
CA GLN A 156 57.41 6.79 -36.43
C GLN A 156 56.16 6.76 -37.30
N VAL A 157 55.33 5.75 -37.08
CA VAL A 157 54.02 5.67 -37.71
C VAL A 157 53.09 6.53 -36.88
N SER A 158 52.44 7.47 -37.55
CA SER A 158 51.40 8.31 -36.99
C SER A 158 50.49 7.46 -36.11
N GLU A 159 50.26 7.93 -34.90
CA GLU A 159 49.57 7.25 -33.80
C GLU A 159 48.42 6.35 -34.33
N PRO A 160 48.52 5.01 -34.19
CA PRO A 160 47.66 4.06 -34.89
C PRO A 160 46.18 4.18 -34.48
N TYR A 161 45.95 4.80 -33.33
CA TYR A 161 44.66 5.31 -32.92
C TYR A 161 44.76 6.81 -33.09
N GLY A 162 44.12 7.35 -34.13
CA GLY A 162 44.09 8.80 -34.30
C GLY A 162 43.59 9.43 -33.01
N ARG A 163 44.42 10.26 -32.36
CA ARG A 163 44.14 10.88 -31.06
C ARG A 163 42.73 11.46 -30.99
N HIS A 164 42.26 12.02 -32.11
CA HIS A 164 40.91 12.54 -32.26
C HIS A 164 39.81 11.49 -32.06
N HIS A 165 39.92 10.31 -32.69
CA HIS A 165 38.95 9.23 -32.56
C HIS A 165 38.94 8.60 -31.16
N GLU A 166 40.09 8.57 -30.48
CA GLU A 166 40.16 8.12 -29.09
C GLU A 166 39.45 9.10 -28.14
N ILE A 167 39.70 10.40 -28.31
CA ILE A 167 39.03 11.46 -27.56
C ILE A 167 37.51 11.41 -27.78
N GLU A 168 37.04 11.18 -29.00
CA GLU A 168 35.61 11.02 -29.30
C GLU A 168 35.01 9.79 -28.61
N ARG A 169 35.72 8.66 -28.61
CA ARG A 169 35.28 7.43 -27.93
C ARG A 169 35.14 7.67 -26.43
N GLN A 170 36.12 8.31 -25.81
CA GLN A 170 36.11 8.64 -24.39
C GLN A 170 34.99 9.62 -24.04
N ARG A 171 34.73 10.64 -24.89
CA ARG A 171 33.60 11.56 -24.72
C ARG A 171 32.25 10.82 -24.75
N LYS A 172 32.03 9.95 -25.73
CA LYS A 172 30.80 9.14 -25.82
C LYS A 172 30.61 8.27 -24.59
N PHE A 173 31.66 7.60 -24.12
CA PHE A 173 31.60 6.76 -22.94
C PHE A 173 31.23 7.56 -21.67
N LEU A 174 31.84 8.73 -21.47
CA LEU A 174 31.53 9.59 -20.32
C LEU A 174 30.09 10.14 -20.39
N ASP A 175 29.59 10.49 -21.57
CA ASP A 175 28.23 10.98 -21.72
C ASP A 175 27.18 9.87 -21.54
N GLU A 176 27.48 8.65 -21.98
CA GLU A 176 26.66 7.47 -21.70
C GLU A 176 26.67 7.13 -20.19
N TYR A 177 27.83 7.20 -19.55
CA TYR A 177 27.97 6.96 -18.11
C TYR A 177 27.18 7.98 -17.28
N LYS A 178 27.21 9.27 -17.64
CA LYS A 178 26.38 10.31 -17.00
C LYS A 178 24.88 10.03 -17.17
N ARG A 179 24.48 9.39 -18.27
CA ARG A 179 23.07 9.04 -18.53
C ARG A 179 22.60 7.86 -17.67
N LEU A 180 23.52 6.95 -17.34
CA LEU A 180 23.27 5.82 -16.42
C LEU A 180 23.37 6.26 -14.95
N ALA A 181 24.23 7.23 -14.65
CA ALA A 181 24.36 7.88 -13.35
C ALA A 181 23.35 9.00 -13.14
N LYS A 182 22.08 8.78 -13.53
CA LYS A 182 21.01 9.60 -12.95
C LYS A 182 21.09 9.41 -11.43
N PRO A 183 21.02 10.48 -10.62
CA PRO A 183 20.89 10.32 -9.18
C PRO A 183 19.74 9.34 -8.94
N PHE A 184 19.96 8.36 -8.05
CA PHE A 184 18.91 7.43 -7.67
C PHE A 184 17.76 8.27 -7.11
N LEU A 185 16.78 8.54 -7.95
CA LEU A 185 15.52 9.13 -7.57
C LEU A 185 14.65 7.92 -7.26
N PRO A 186 14.47 7.53 -5.99
CA PRO A 186 13.43 6.57 -5.67
C PRO A 186 12.17 7.12 -6.31
N SER A 187 11.61 6.34 -7.24
CA SER A 187 10.48 6.78 -8.06
C SER A 187 9.45 7.41 -7.14
N SER A 188 9.08 8.67 -7.32
CA SER A 188 8.26 9.44 -6.36
C SER A 188 6.91 8.76 -6.07
N ALA A 189 6.47 7.83 -6.93
CA ALA A 189 5.37 6.90 -6.69
C ALA A 189 5.57 5.93 -5.50
N SER A 190 6.79 5.80 -4.98
CA SER A 190 7.14 4.93 -3.86
C SER A 190 7.23 5.65 -2.51
N MET A 191 7.13 6.99 -2.46
CA MET A 191 7.01 7.69 -1.17
C MET A 191 5.71 7.34 -0.44
N ASP A 192 4.63 7.03 -1.18
CA ASP A 192 3.39 6.51 -0.60
C ASP A 192 3.56 5.12 0.05
N ILE A 193 4.64 4.41 -0.23
CA ILE A 193 4.94 3.14 0.43
C ILE A 193 5.53 3.40 1.81
N LEU A 194 6.29 4.49 1.99
CA LEU A 194 6.84 4.89 3.28
C LEU A 194 5.81 5.59 4.17
N SER A 195 4.75 6.17 3.60
CA SER A 195 3.66 6.78 4.37
C SER A 195 2.68 5.75 4.93
N LYS A 196 2.67 4.53 4.38
CA LYS A 196 1.81 3.45 4.90
C LYS A 196 2.32 2.99 6.25
N PRO A 197 1.45 2.95 7.27
CA PRO A 197 1.86 2.48 8.58
C PRO A 197 2.32 1.03 8.47
N THR A 198 3.40 0.72 9.18
CA THR A 198 4.07 -0.58 9.14
C THR A 198 3.87 -1.31 10.46
N ARG A 199 4.16 -2.62 10.48
CA ARG A 199 4.10 -3.44 11.69
C ARG A 199 4.91 -2.86 12.87
N LEU A 200 5.99 -2.15 12.59
CA LEU A 200 6.83 -1.50 13.61
C LEU A 200 6.06 -0.43 14.40
N MET A 201 5.01 0.14 13.82
CA MET A 201 4.16 1.17 14.42
C MET A 201 2.96 0.58 15.19
N LEU A 202 2.86 -0.74 15.35
CA LEU A 202 1.71 -1.37 16.01
C LEU A 202 1.54 -0.87 17.46
N GLY A 203 2.64 -0.68 18.19
CA GLY A 203 2.62 -0.14 19.54
C GLY A 203 2.13 1.31 19.61
N ASP A 204 2.54 2.16 18.67
CA ASP A 204 2.06 3.54 18.55
C ASP A 204 0.58 3.56 18.18
N CYS A 205 0.16 2.70 17.26
CA CYS A 205 -1.21 2.57 16.83
C CYS A 205 -2.16 2.21 17.99
N ALA A 206 -1.81 1.18 18.77
CA ALA A 206 -2.60 0.80 19.95
C ALA A 206 -2.67 1.93 20.99
N ARG A 207 -1.56 2.65 21.19
CA ARG A 207 -1.49 3.80 22.12
C ARG A 207 -2.40 4.95 21.68
N ASP A 208 -2.36 5.34 20.42
CA ASP A 208 -3.14 6.47 19.89
C ASP A 208 -4.63 6.16 19.86
N VAL A 209 -4.99 4.91 19.54
CA VAL A 209 -6.36 4.41 19.64
C VAL A 209 -6.84 4.47 21.10
N TYR A 210 -6.03 4.01 22.06
CA TYR A 210 -6.34 4.13 23.48
C TYR A 210 -6.55 5.59 23.90
N GLN A 211 -5.63 6.50 23.57
CA GLN A 211 -5.73 7.91 23.94
C GLN A 211 -7.01 8.55 23.39
N SER A 212 -7.34 8.28 22.12
CA SER A 212 -8.55 8.80 21.48
C SER A 212 -9.82 8.31 22.18
N ILE A 213 -9.92 6.99 22.40
CA ILE A 213 -11.12 6.39 23.00
C ILE A 213 -11.24 6.73 24.48
N ALA A 214 -10.14 6.66 25.24
CA ALA A 214 -10.14 6.96 26.67
C ALA A 214 -10.48 8.43 26.95
N SER A 215 -10.11 9.35 26.05
CA SER A 215 -10.52 10.75 26.14
C SER A 215 -12.03 10.93 25.99
N ASP A 216 -12.63 10.24 25.02
CA ASP A 216 -14.07 10.30 24.72
C ASP A 216 -14.93 9.51 25.73
N TRP A 217 -14.39 8.43 26.31
CA TRP A 217 -15.10 7.45 27.15
C TRP A 217 -14.37 7.15 28.46
N LYS A 218 -14.08 8.20 29.24
CA LYS A 218 -13.35 8.10 30.52
C LYS A 218 -14.00 7.14 31.52
N GLU A 219 -15.33 7.11 31.58
CA GLU A 219 -16.09 6.27 32.52
C GLU A 219 -15.91 4.76 32.26
N ALA A 220 -15.59 4.39 31.01
CA ALA A 220 -15.56 3.01 30.58
C ALA A 220 -14.23 2.30 30.88
N ASN A 221 -13.16 3.06 31.17
CA ASN A 221 -11.79 2.57 31.37
C ASN A 221 -11.38 1.51 30.32
N PRO A 222 -11.34 1.89 29.03
CA PRO A 222 -11.01 0.94 27.96
C PRO A 222 -9.63 0.33 28.17
N ILE A 223 -9.48 -0.94 27.79
CA ILE A 223 -8.18 -1.62 27.73
C ILE A 223 -7.89 -1.90 26.26
N VAL A 224 -6.74 -1.44 25.75
CA VAL A 224 -6.33 -1.65 24.36
C VAL A 224 -5.04 -2.44 24.34
N MET A 225 -5.01 -3.54 23.59
CA MET A 225 -3.86 -4.43 23.49
C MET A 225 -3.66 -4.91 22.06
N SER A 226 -2.42 -5.27 21.70
CA SER A 226 -2.11 -5.98 20.46
C SER A 226 -2.05 -7.49 20.67
N THR A 227 -2.56 -8.26 19.73
CA THR A 227 -2.48 -9.73 19.74
C THR A 227 -1.23 -10.23 19.02
N ALA A 228 -0.94 -11.53 19.12
CA ALA A 228 0.16 -12.18 18.40
C ALA A 228 -0.01 -12.13 16.86
N GLU A 229 -1.23 -11.93 16.38
CA GLU A 229 -1.59 -11.79 14.97
C GLU A 229 -1.54 -10.34 14.49
N ASP A 230 -0.97 -9.44 15.31
CA ASP A 230 -0.91 -8.00 15.09
C ASP A 230 -2.30 -7.33 14.97
N LEU A 231 -3.35 -7.92 15.55
CA LEU A 231 -4.66 -7.28 15.69
C LEU A 231 -4.67 -6.37 16.90
N ILE A 232 -5.49 -5.32 16.86
CA ILE A 232 -5.70 -4.41 17.99
C ILE A 232 -7.06 -4.73 18.59
N VAL A 233 -7.07 -5.13 19.85
CA VAL A 233 -8.27 -5.50 20.58
C VAL A 233 -8.54 -4.48 21.68
N ILE A 234 -9.79 -4.05 21.74
CA ILE A 234 -10.30 -3.06 22.69
C ILE A 234 -11.33 -3.76 23.57
N TYR A 235 -11.09 -3.76 24.87
CA TYR A 235 -12.00 -4.30 25.87
C TYR A 235 -12.63 -3.18 26.69
N PHE A 236 -13.92 -3.33 26.96
CA PHE A 236 -14.67 -2.48 27.88
C PHE A 236 -15.31 -3.33 28.96
N CYS A 237 -15.08 -3.01 30.22
CA CYS A 237 -15.70 -3.73 31.33
C CYS A 237 -17.21 -3.45 31.36
N LEU A 238 -18.06 -4.47 31.28
CA LEU A 238 -19.52 -4.23 31.36
C LEU A 238 -19.92 -3.77 32.77
N LYS A 239 -19.18 -4.18 33.81
CA LYS A 239 -19.53 -3.85 35.20
C LYS A 239 -19.42 -2.35 35.48
N SER A 240 -18.58 -1.62 34.76
CA SER A 240 -18.45 -0.16 34.89
C SER A 240 -19.50 0.60 34.07
N LEU A 241 -20.26 -0.08 33.20
CA LEU A 241 -21.20 0.55 32.28
C LEU A 241 -22.64 0.17 32.61
N THR A 242 -23.50 1.18 32.65
CA THR A 242 -24.95 0.95 32.66
C THR A 242 -25.43 0.36 31.33
N ARG A 243 -26.60 -0.29 31.36
CA ARG A 243 -27.25 -0.82 30.15
C ARG A 243 -27.41 0.22 29.03
N ARG A 244 -27.70 1.47 29.38
CA ARG A 244 -27.85 2.54 28.38
C ARG A 244 -26.49 2.93 27.78
N GLN A 245 -25.45 2.98 28.60
CA GLN A 245 -24.09 3.29 28.15
C GLN A 245 -23.54 2.19 27.23
N SER A 246 -23.81 0.91 27.46
CA SER A 246 -23.34 -0.16 26.56
C SER A 246 -23.93 -0.06 25.14
N LEU A 247 -25.20 0.32 25.00
CA LEU A 247 -25.81 0.61 23.69
C LEU A 247 -25.19 1.85 23.01
N LEU A 248 -24.92 2.89 23.79
CA LEU A 248 -24.25 4.09 23.30
C LEU A 248 -22.81 3.80 22.87
N LEU A 249 -22.11 2.92 23.58
CA LEU A 249 -20.77 2.46 23.25
C LEU A 249 -20.74 1.76 21.90
N LEU A 250 -21.69 0.86 21.63
CA LEU A 250 -21.80 0.21 20.32
C LEU A 250 -22.00 1.25 19.19
N LYS A 251 -22.87 2.24 19.40
CA LYS A 251 -23.07 3.32 18.43
C LYS A 251 -21.80 4.16 18.25
N TYR A 252 -21.12 4.46 19.35
CA TYR A 252 -19.86 5.19 19.36
C TYR A 252 -18.79 4.44 18.56
N MET A 253 -18.52 3.17 18.87
CA MET A 253 -17.49 2.37 18.21
C MET A 253 -17.73 2.23 16.70
N ASN A 254 -18.98 2.04 16.28
CA ASN A 254 -19.32 2.05 14.85
C ASN A 254 -19.08 3.41 14.18
N GLY A 255 -19.25 4.51 14.93
CA GLY A 255 -18.92 5.86 14.46
C GLY A 255 -17.42 6.17 14.48
N ALA A 256 -16.69 5.62 15.45
CA ALA A 256 -15.26 5.80 15.62
C ALA A 256 -14.48 5.27 14.40
N LEU A 257 -14.98 4.20 13.76
CA LEU A 257 -14.43 3.69 12.49
C LEU A 257 -14.32 4.74 11.38
N LYS A 258 -15.13 5.80 11.43
CA LYS A 258 -15.14 6.87 10.43
C LYS A 258 -14.57 8.19 10.94
N ARG A 259 -14.70 8.46 12.24
CA ARG A 259 -14.40 9.77 12.83
C ARG A 259 -13.10 9.80 13.63
N CYS A 260 -12.62 8.67 14.12
CA CYS A 260 -11.40 8.62 14.92
C CYS A 260 -10.20 8.82 14.00
N ALA A 261 -9.45 9.91 14.25
CA ALA A 261 -8.27 10.26 13.47
C ALA A 261 -7.23 9.14 13.51
N ALA A 262 -6.98 8.53 14.68
CA ALA A 262 -6.03 7.43 14.81
C ALA A 262 -6.43 6.22 13.94
N ILE A 263 -7.70 5.81 13.99
CA ILE A 263 -8.20 4.69 13.16
C ILE A 263 -8.00 4.97 11.67
N SER A 264 -8.32 6.19 11.23
CA SER A 264 -8.15 6.58 9.83
C SER A 264 -6.68 6.71 9.41
N GLN A 265 -5.84 7.30 10.26
CA GLN A 265 -4.42 7.52 10.02
C GLN A 265 -3.69 6.20 9.85
N TYR A 266 -4.03 5.21 10.68
CA TYR A 266 -3.40 3.88 10.64
C TYR A 266 -4.07 2.89 9.68
N GLY A 267 -5.13 3.31 8.96
CA GLY A 267 -5.85 2.43 8.03
C GLY A 267 -6.46 1.20 8.72
N LEU A 268 -6.99 1.36 9.94
CA LEU A 268 -7.52 0.23 10.69
C LEU A 268 -8.91 -0.17 10.20
N ALA A 269 -9.08 -1.44 9.86
CA ALA A 269 -10.34 -2.02 9.44
C ALA A 269 -11.05 -2.77 10.58
N LYS A 270 -12.38 -2.74 10.59
CA LYS A 270 -13.19 -3.57 11.49
C LYS A 270 -13.04 -5.06 11.15
N VAL A 271 -12.90 -5.89 12.19
CA VAL A 271 -12.96 -7.36 12.09
C VAL A 271 -14.36 -7.83 12.53
N PRO A 272 -15.25 -8.27 11.62
CA PRO A 272 -16.61 -8.66 11.96
C PRO A 272 -16.72 -9.74 13.04
N GLU A 273 -15.80 -10.71 13.02
CA GLU A 273 -15.76 -11.86 13.93
C GLU A 273 -15.45 -11.44 15.38
N GLY A 274 -14.63 -10.40 15.54
CA GLY A 274 -14.19 -9.87 16.82
C GLY A 274 -14.87 -8.55 17.19
N TRP A 275 -16.04 -8.24 16.60
CA TRP A 275 -16.74 -6.98 16.82
C TRP A 275 -17.98 -7.14 17.71
N ASN A 276 -18.02 -6.41 18.82
CA ASN A 276 -19.12 -6.45 19.77
C ASN A 276 -19.35 -7.86 20.35
N ILE A 277 -18.26 -8.55 20.68
CA ILE A 277 -18.29 -9.87 21.29
C ILE A 277 -18.29 -9.71 22.81
N LEU A 278 -19.21 -10.41 23.48
CA LEU A 278 -19.20 -10.53 24.93
C LEU A 278 -18.25 -11.66 25.31
N THR A 279 -17.27 -11.35 26.15
CA THR A 279 -16.36 -12.34 26.74
C THR A 279 -16.94 -12.91 28.03
N ASP A 280 -16.52 -14.12 28.39
CA ASP A 280 -16.98 -14.81 29.60
C ASP A 280 -16.63 -14.04 30.89
N ASP A 281 -15.56 -13.23 30.85
CA ASP A 281 -15.12 -12.38 31.95
C ASP A 281 -15.96 -11.10 32.13
N GLY A 282 -16.96 -10.89 31.28
CA GLY A 282 -17.82 -9.71 31.34
C GLY A 282 -17.20 -8.46 30.72
N TYR A 283 -16.43 -8.61 29.64
CA TYR A 283 -15.95 -7.51 28.80
C TYR A 283 -16.59 -7.53 27.41
N LEU A 284 -16.86 -6.35 26.86
CA LEU A 284 -17.18 -6.15 25.45
C LEU A 284 -15.88 -5.99 24.67
N MET A 285 -15.71 -6.83 23.65
CA MET A 285 -14.53 -6.88 22.80
C MET A 285 -14.82 -6.28 21.42
N TYR A 286 -13.92 -5.40 20.97
CA TYR A 286 -13.90 -4.84 19.62
C TYR A 286 -12.52 -5.01 19.00
N THR A 287 -12.47 -5.57 17.81
CA THR A 287 -11.21 -5.90 17.14
C THR A 287 -11.03 -5.07 15.87
N LEU A 288 -9.86 -4.48 15.76
CA LEU A 288 -9.38 -3.69 14.63
C LEU A 288 -8.18 -4.41 13.98
N ARG A 289 -8.12 -4.36 12.66
CA ARG A 289 -7.10 -5.00 11.84
C ARG A 289 -6.36 -3.95 11.02
N PRO A 290 -5.04 -3.81 11.20
CA PRO A 290 -4.23 -3.01 10.29
C PRO A 290 -4.15 -3.59 8.88
N ASP A 291 -3.89 -2.75 7.88
CA ASP A 291 -3.87 -3.16 6.46
C ASP A 291 -2.82 -4.22 6.11
N TRP A 292 -1.69 -4.27 6.85
CA TRP A 292 -0.66 -5.29 6.63
C TRP A 292 -1.08 -6.69 7.11
N VAL A 293 -2.05 -6.78 8.01
CA VAL A 293 -2.57 -8.05 8.50
C VAL A 293 -3.59 -8.56 7.51
N LYS A 294 -3.31 -9.67 6.82
CA LYS A 294 -4.24 -10.23 5.82
C LYS A 294 -5.54 -10.67 6.50
N ALA A 295 -6.67 -10.39 5.86
CA ALA A 295 -7.96 -10.91 6.32
C ALA A 295 -7.97 -12.43 6.22
N GLN A 296 -7.79 -13.12 7.34
CA GLN A 296 -7.96 -14.56 7.40
C GLN A 296 -9.45 -14.87 7.54
N ARG A 297 -9.98 -15.65 6.59
CA ARG A 297 -11.27 -16.27 6.79
C ARG A 297 -11.06 -17.44 7.74
N PHE A 298 -11.53 -17.30 8.98
CA PHE A 298 -11.45 -18.37 9.98
C PHE A 298 -12.30 -19.59 9.62
N LEU A 299 -13.26 -19.43 8.71
CA LEU A 299 -14.08 -20.52 8.22
C LEU A 299 -13.62 -20.96 6.81
N PRO A 300 -13.48 -22.27 6.56
CA PRO A 300 -13.24 -22.76 5.21
C PRO A 300 -14.36 -22.25 4.29
N PRO A 301 -14.04 -21.86 3.04
CA PRO A 301 -15.06 -21.45 2.08
C PRO A 301 -16.10 -22.56 2.02
N SER A 302 -17.37 -22.22 2.27
CA SER A 302 -18.46 -23.19 2.26
C SER A 302 -18.35 -23.99 0.97
N VAL A 303 -18.21 -25.31 1.09
CA VAL A 303 -18.11 -26.22 -0.05
C VAL A 303 -19.31 -25.93 -0.94
N VAL A 304 -19.06 -25.32 -2.09
CA VAL A 304 -20.10 -25.06 -3.08
C VAL A 304 -20.67 -26.42 -3.46
N PRO A 305 -21.99 -26.68 -3.32
CA PRO A 305 -22.56 -27.94 -3.75
C PRO A 305 -22.25 -28.09 -5.24
N LEU A 306 -21.51 -29.15 -5.61
CA LEU A 306 -21.30 -29.51 -7.01
C LEU A 306 -22.68 -29.59 -7.67
N PRO A 307 -22.89 -28.97 -8.85
CA PRO A 307 -24.14 -29.16 -9.58
C PRO A 307 -24.28 -30.65 -9.88
N ALA A 308 -25.40 -31.24 -9.43
CA ALA A 308 -25.75 -32.61 -9.74
C ALA A 308 -25.77 -32.75 -11.26
N SER A 309 -24.95 -33.68 -11.76
CA SER A 309 -24.84 -34.06 -13.17
C SER A 309 -26.04 -34.91 -13.58
#